data_AF-A0A3C1X226-F1
#
_entry.id   AF-A0A3C1X226-F1
#
_cell.length_a   1.000
_cell.length_b   1.000
_cell.length_c   1.000
_cell.angle_alpha   90.00
_cell.angle_beta   90.00
_cell.angle_gamma   90.00
#
_symmetry.space_group_name_H-M   'P 1'
#
loop_
_entity.id
_entity.type
_entity.pdbx_description
1 polymer ?
#
loop_
_entity_poly.entity_id
_entity_poly.type
_entity_poly.pdbx_seq_one_letter_code
_entity_poly.pdbx_strand_id
1 'polypeptide(L)'
;MTVRPSFSRLKLLLGVLSLLCWLQPALNAIQPPDAADNPDAKQQATELKGVSAAELTAFTDSLAAKGLWLTELSTRMSRGNQVFDARAAPNTAELAWFAHVNLTAEQFAEKQKQYSADGFVLLSSKALTVRRQRLHSGLWTQDPQASFELQLPAEELPETGVTGTNLEPLNQLFRNLLKNDAVPGATVAVSRDGKMLFERGFGWASVDQKTPMQPDHEMRIASISKPLTAVAILLLEADGKLSLDDPILPILATHSAGFSPEQALDNDPRWADVQIRHLLQHTAGIDRDRSKDTMFELVRIARTLELDRSPNTHEIVKYQLLQKLD
;
A
#
# COMPACT_ATOMS: atom_id res chain seq x y z
N MET A 1 -45.81 1.80 18.15
CA MET A 1 -45.80 2.40 16.80
C MET A 1 -45.00 3.70 16.90
N THR A 2 -43.68 3.63 16.71
CA THR A 2 -42.77 4.79 16.85
C THR A 2 -41.58 4.56 15.91
N VAL A 3 -41.16 5.58 15.17
CA VAL A 3 -40.34 5.43 13.95
C VAL A 3 -39.07 6.28 14.01
N ARG A 4 -37.90 5.61 14.04
CA ARG A 4 -36.55 6.03 13.56
C ARG A 4 -35.98 7.36 14.18
N PRO A 5 -34.67 7.70 14.02
CA PRO A 5 -33.85 7.77 12.78
C PRO A 5 -32.97 6.52 12.60
N SER A 6 -32.59 6.04 11.40
CA SER A 6 -32.16 6.70 10.16
C SER A 6 -30.74 7.28 10.19
N PHE A 7 -29.73 6.45 10.45
CA PHE A 7 -28.35 6.78 10.08
C PHE A 7 -28.19 6.80 8.56
N SER A 8 -27.85 7.98 8.02
CA SER A 8 -27.56 8.14 6.60
C SER A 8 -26.24 8.90 6.42
N ARG A 9 -25.40 8.39 5.51
CA ARG A 9 -24.15 9.00 5.03
C ARG A 9 -23.03 9.19 6.08
N LEU A 10 -22.38 8.09 6.46
CA LEU A 10 -21.00 8.17 6.96
C LEU A 10 -20.03 8.18 5.77
N LYS A 11 -19.37 9.31 5.51
CA LYS A 11 -18.23 9.36 4.58
C LYS A 11 -17.00 8.83 5.32
N LEU A 12 -16.49 7.67 4.92
CA LEU A 12 -15.20 7.19 5.41
C LEU A 12 -14.07 8.12 4.96
N LEU A 13 -13.25 8.55 5.92
CA LEU A 13 -11.92 9.11 5.71
C LEU A 13 -10.91 8.34 6.60
N LEU A 14 -9.63 8.44 6.26
CA LEU A 14 -8.60 7.44 6.56
C LEU A 14 -8.12 7.43 8.03
N GLY A 15 -7.63 6.25 8.47
CA GLY A 15 -6.64 6.07 9.55
C GLY A 15 -7.17 5.63 10.94
N VAL A 16 -6.38 5.31 11.98
CA VAL A 16 -5.06 4.65 12.21
C VAL A 16 -5.17 3.95 13.59
N LEU A 17 -4.78 2.69 13.82
CA LEU A 17 -3.42 2.13 14.08
C LEU A 17 -3.55 0.59 14.32
N SER A 18 -2.43 -0.14 14.33
CA SER A 18 -2.19 -1.45 15.00
C SER A 18 -3.04 -2.69 14.68
N LEU A 19 -2.42 -3.68 14.01
CA LEU A 19 -2.39 -5.12 14.39
C LEU A 19 -1.61 -5.92 13.33
N LEU A 20 -0.36 -6.30 13.65
CA LEU A 20 0.47 -7.27 12.90
C LEU A 20 1.70 -7.68 13.73
N CYS A 21 1.47 -8.40 14.81
CA CYS A 21 2.43 -9.40 15.27
C CYS A 21 2.12 -10.72 14.54
N TRP A 22 3.13 -11.58 14.37
CA TRP A 22 3.06 -12.87 13.67
C TRP A 22 2.98 -12.81 12.13
N LEU A 23 4.15 -12.73 11.48
CA LEU A 23 4.44 -13.39 10.17
C LEU A 23 5.93 -13.33 9.74
N GLN A 24 6.86 -12.95 10.62
CA GLN A 24 8.30 -12.84 10.34
C GLN A 24 8.94 -14.07 9.62
N PRO A 25 8.55 -15.33 9.89
CA PRO A 25 9.19 -16.49 9.24
C PRO A 25 8.92 -16.62 7.73
N ALA A 26 7.84 -16.03 7.21
CA ALA A 26 7.42 -16.24 5.82
C ALA A 26 8.13 -15.30 4.81
N LEU A 27 8.56 -14.10 5.22
CA LEU A 27 9.27 -13.18 4.32
C LEU A 27 10.71 -13.59 4.02
N ASN A 28 11.36 -14.36 4.89
CA ASN A 28 12.74 -14.82 4.68
C ASN A 28 12.84 -15.96 3.64
N ALA A 29 11.71 -16.53 3.20
CA ALA A 29 11.68 -17.60 2.19
C ALA A 29 11.52 -17.09 0.74
N ILE A 30 11.35 -15.77 0.54
CA ILE A 30 11.15 -15.14 -0.78
C ILE A 30 12.11 -13.95 -0.97
N GLN A 31 13.38 -14.16 -0.60
CA GLN A 31 14.49 -13.34 -1.02
C GLN A 31 15.26 -14.14 -2.09
N PRO A 32 15.44 -13.64 -3.33
CA PRO A 32 16.48 -14.20 -4.19
C PRO A 32 17.83 -13.98 -3.49
N PRO A 33 18.76 -14.95 -3.53
CA PRO A 33 20.08 -14.76 -2.95
C PRO A 33 20.85 -13.62 -3.66
N ASP A 34 21.73 -12.98 -2.91
CA ASP A 34 22.84 -12.13 -3.37
C ASP A 34 22.54 -10.69 -3.85
N ALA A 35 21.35 -10.13 -3.63
CA ALA A 35 21.08 -8.69 -3.87
C ALA A 35 21.00 -7.81 -2.61
N ALA A 36 20.88 -8.39 -1.40
CA ALA A 36 20.50 -7.64 -0.19
C ALA A 36 21.66 -7.00 0.60
N ASP A 37 22.89 -7.47 0.43
CA ASP A 37 24.02 -7.21 1.34
C ASP A 37 25.08 -6.20 0.82
N ASN A 38 24.77 -5.41 -0.21
CA ASN A 38 25.63 -4.28 -0.61
C ASN A 38 25.16 -2.95 0.01
N PRO A 39 25.79 -2.45 1.10
CA PRO A 39 25.42 -1.17 1.71
C PRO A 39 25.70 0.06 0.82
N ASP A 40 26.61 -0.02 -0.16
CA ASP A 40 26.95 1.10 -1.03
C ASP A 40 25.86 1.37 -2.09
N ALA A 41 25.09 0.35 -2.49
CA ALA A 41 24.02 0.48 -3.48
C ALA A 41 22.91 1.47 -3.05
N LYS A 42 22.77 1.74 -1.74
CA LYS A 42 21.77 2.68 -1.20
C LYS A 42 22.17 4.16 -1.30
N GLN A 43 23.41 4.50 -1.69
CA GLN A 43 23.88 5.89 -1.75
C GLN A 43 23.77 6.56 -3.14
N GLN A 44 23.32 5.86 -4.18
CA GLN A 44 23.19 6.41 -5.55
C GLN A 44 21.78 6.35 -6.15
N ALA A 45 20.77 5.94 -5.38
CA ALA A 45 19.39 5.91 -5.87
C ALA A 45 18.85 7.35 -6.05
N THR A 46 18.56 7.75 -7.29
CA THR A 46 17.97 9.06 -7.60
C THR A 46 16.45 8.94 -7.66
N GLU A 47 15.72 9.82 -6.97
CA GLU A 47 14.26 9.75 -6.85
C GLU A 47 13.60 11.06 -7.32
N LEU A 48 12.50 10.95 -8.06
CA LEU A 48 11.57 12.04 -8.35
C LEU A 48 10.20 11.73 -7.74
N LYS A 49 9.54 12.77 -7.23
CA LYS A 49 8.19 12.67 -6.65
C LYS A 49 7.30 13.82 -7.09
N GLY A 50 6.07 13.50 -7.45
CA GLY A 50 5.01 14.46 -7.74
C GLY A 50 5.17 15.24 -9.05
N VAL A 51 5.97 14.72 -10.01
CA VAL A 51 6.31 15.44 -11.25
C VAL A 51 5.28 15.23 -12.36
N SER A 52 5.28 16.12 -13.36
CA SER A 52 4.51 15.97 -14.59
C SER A 52 5.11 14.92 -15.54
N ALA A 53 4.35 14.53 -16.57
CA ALA A 53 4.84 13.60 -17.59
C ALA A 53 6.08 14.14 -18.34
N ALA A 54 6.13 15.45 -18.62
CA ALA A 54 7.24 16.06 -19.35
C ALA A 54 8.53 16.10 -18.52
N GLU A 55 8.41 16.41 -17.22
CA GLU A 55 9.53 16.35 -16.28
C GLU A 55 10.03 14.91 -16.09
N LEU A 56 9.13 13.93 -16.05
CA LEU A 56 9.49 12.52 -16.03
C LEU A 56 10.25 12.11 -17.30
N THR A 57 9.78 12.49 -18.49
CA THR A 57 10.48 12.19 -19.76
C THR A 57 11.88 12.78 -19.76
N ALA A 58 12.03 14.07 -19.45
CA ALA A 58 13.34 14.72 -19.36
C ALA A 58 14.26 14.07 -18.31
N PHE A 59 13.69 13.56 -17.21
CA PHE A 59 14.44 12.79 -16.22
C PHE A 59 14.93 11.45 -16.79
N THR A 60 14.06 10.65 -17.39
CA THR A 60 14.42 9.35 -17.99
C THR A 60 15.47 9.50 -19.09
N ASP A 61 15.35 10.52 -19.94
CA ASP A 61 16.35 10.83 -20.98
C ASP A 61 17.73 11.15 -20.36
N SER A 62 17.73 11.79 -19.18
CA SER A 62 18.96 12.09 -18.43
C SER A 62 19.59 10.89 -17.72
N LEU A 63 18.88 9.78 -17.53
CA LEU A 63 19.37 8.62 -16.77
C LEU A 63 20.44 7.84 -17.56
N ALA A 64 20.20 7.61 -18.85
CA ALA A 64 21.14 6.88 -19.72
C ALA A 64 22.52 7.54 -19.74
N ALA A 65 22.58 8.88 -19.86
CA ALA A 65 23.82 9.66 -19.83
C ALA A 65 24.56 9.62 -18.47
N LYS A 66 23.91 9.14 -17.40
CA LYS A 66 24.46 9.02 -16.04
C LYS A 66 24.81 7.57 -15.67
N GLY A 67 24.66 6.61 -16.58
CA GLY A 67 24.79 5.18 -16.25
C GLY A 67 23.71 4.68 -15.29
N LEU A 68 22.54 5.34 -15.25
CA LEU A 68 21.41 4.99 -14.41
C LEU A 68 20.30 4.34 -15.24
N TRP A 69 19.48 3.52 -14.60
CA TRP A 69 18.24 3.01 -15.16
C TRP A 69 17.08 3.21 -14.20
N LEU A 70 15.86 3.29 -14.74
CA LEU A 70 14.65 3.39 -13.94
C LEU A 70 14.30 2.02 -13.37
N THR A 71 14.06 1.94 -12.07
CA THR A 71 13.72 0.69 -11.34
C THR A 71 12.31 0.72 -10.76
N GLU A 72 11.73 1.89 -10.53
CA GLU A 72 10.34 2.05 -10.11
C GLU A 72 9.67 3.19 -10.89
N LEU A 73 8.46 2.95 -11.39
CA LEU A 73 7.60 3.96 -12.02
C LEU A 73 6.18 3.84 -11.44
N SER A 74 5.64 4.95 -10.95
CA SER A 74 4.26 5.02 -10.47
C SER A 74 3.55 6.29 -10.93
N THR A 75 2.21 6.22 -10.98
CA THR A 75 1.32 7.31 -11.36
C THR A 75 0.17 7.39 -10.36
N ARG A 76 -0.20 8.61 -9.96
CA ARG A 76 -1.28 8.88 -9.00
C ARG A 76 -1.96 10.22 -9.29
N MET A 77 -3.12 10.44 -8.70
CA MET A 77 -3.74 11.77 -8.66
C MET A 77 -3.25 12.55 -7.44
N SER A 78 -2.82 13.79 -7.65
CA SER A 78 -2.50 14.76 -6.59
C SER A 78 -3.08 16.12 -6.93
N ARG A 79 -3.85 16.71 -5.99
CA ARG A 79 -4.51 18.03 -6.14
C ARG A 79 -5.28 18.21 -7.47
N GLY A 80 -5.91 17.14 -7.96
CA GLY A 80 -6.68 17.13 -9.22
C GLY A 80 -5.87 16.90 -10.49
N ASN A 81 -4.55 16.86 -10.41
CA ASN A 81 -3.65 16.57 -11.53
C ASN A 81 -3.11 15.14 -11.44
N GLN A 82 -2.76 14.56 -12.59
CA GLN A 82 -1.94 13.35 -12.64
C GLN A 82 -0.49 13.73 -12.34
N VAL A 83 0.16 12.98 -11.47
CA VAL A 83 1.59 13.12 -11.14
C VAL A 83 2.28 11.77 -11.11
N PHE A 84 3.58 11.77 -11.35
CA PHE A 84 4.42 10.58 -11.38
C PHE A 84 5.45 10.62 -10.26
N ASP A 85 5.77 9.44 -9.73
CA ASP A 85 6.92 9.21 -8.86
C ASP A 85 7.79 8.12 -9.49
N ALA A 86 9.10 8.31 -9.44
CA ALA A 86 10.09 7.52 -10.16
C ALA A 86 11.35 7.31 -9.32
N ARG A 87 11.91 6.10 -9.34
CA ARG A 87 13.22 5.80 -8.74
C ARG A 87 14.16 5.20 -9.77
N ALA A 88 15.39 5.68 -9.77
CA ALA A 88 16.48 5.18 -10.60
C ALA A 88 17.62 4.64 -9.73
N ALA A 89 18.35 3.66 -10.25
CA ALA A 89 19.52 3.06 -9.62
C ALA A 89 20.69 2.98 -10.63
N PRO A 90 21.94 2.74 -10.19
CA PRO A 90 23.04 2.41 -11.08
C PRO A 90 22.72 1.22 -11.98
N ASN A 91 23.02 1.33 -13.28
CA ASN A 91 22.85 0.26 -14.25
C ASN A 91 24.16 -0.53 -14.42
N THR A 92 24.62 -1.18 -13.34
CA THR A 92 25.91 -1.89 -13.30
C THR A 92 25.97 -3.11 -14.22
N ALA A 93 24.84 -3.61 -14.69
CA ALA A 93 24.73 -4.71 -15.64
C ALA A 93 24.48 -4.24 -17.09
N GLU A 94 24.52 -2.92 -17.35
CA GLU A 94 24.31 -2.30 -18.67
C GLU A 94 23.03 -2.73 -19.39
N LEU A 95 21.98 -3.04 -18.63
CA LEU A 95 20.71 -3.57 -19.10
C LEU A 95 19.97 -2.53 -19.95
N ALA A 96 19.43 -2.94 -21.10
CA ALA A 96 18.53 -2.11 -21.88
C ALA A 96 17.17 -2.01 -21.19
N TRP A 97 16.58 -0.81 -21.17
CA TRP A 97 15.28 -0.54 -20.54
C TRP A 97 14.47 0.51 -21.31
N PHE A 98 13.15 0.48 -21.15
CA PHE A 98 12.22 1.48 -21.69
C PHE A 98 11.17 1.85 -20.66
N ALA A 99 10.85 3.13 -20.55
CA ALA A 99 9.74 3.63 -19.74
C ALA A 99 8.74 4.40 -20.62
N HIS A 100 7.44 4.12 -20.47
CA HIS A 100 6.37 4.83 -21.15
C HIS A 100 5.27 5.21 -20.16
N VAL A 101 4.66 6.38 -20.37
CA VAL A 101 3.52 6.87 -19.60
C VAL A 101 2.42 7.36 -20.52
N ASN A 102 1.20 7.43 -19.99
CA ASN A 102 0.02 7.95 -20.70
C ASN A 102 -0.35 7.21 -21.99
N LEU A 103 -0.03 5.92 -22.08
CA LEU A 103 -0.46 5.06 -23.18
C LEU A 103 -1.95 4.74 -23.06
N THR A 104 -2.65 4.64 -24.19
CA THR A 104 -3.94 3.94 -24.25
C THR A 104 -3.75 2.44 -24.01
N ALA A 105 -4.82 1.70 -23.71
CA ALA A 105 -4.74 0.24 -23.58
C ALA A 105 -4.20 -0.43 -24.85
N GLU A 106 -4.58 0.07 -26.03
CA GLU A 106 -4.11 -0.40 -27.34
C GLU A 106 -2.62 -0.13 -27.54
N GLN A 107 -2.16 1.09 -27.24
CA GLN A 107 -0.74 1.46 -27.31
C GLN A 107 0.11 0.66 -26.33
N PHE A 108 -0.40 0.40 -25.12
CA PHE A 108 0.28 -0.42 -24.12
C PHE A 108 0.38 -1.88 -24.58
N ALA A 109 -0.70 -2.46 -25.12
CA ALA A 109 -0.70 -3.82 -25.65
C ALA A 109 0.27 -4.00 -26.83
N GLU A 110 0.32 -3.04 -27.76
CA GLU A 110 1.28 -3.09 -28.87
C GLU A 110 2.72 -2.91 -28.37
N LYS A 111 2.96 -2.04 -27.37
CA LYS A 111 4.28 -1.91 -26.73
C LYS A 111 4.71 -3.19 -26.02
N GLN A 112 3.83 -3.82 -25.24
CA GLN A 112 4.10 -5.11 -24.61
C GLN A 112 4.48 -6.16 -25.66
N LYS A 113 3.66 -6.30 -26.70
CA LYS A 113 3.88 -7.27 -27.79
C LYS A 113 5.20 -7.03 -28.53
N GLN A 114 5.53 -5.77 -28.83
CA GLN A 114 6.81 -5.39 -29.41
C GLN A 114 7.97 -5.80 -28.49
N TYR A 115 7.96 -5.31 -27.25
CA TYR A 115 9.08 -5.47 -26.33
C TYR A 115 9.29 -6.93 -25.90
N SER A 116 8.24 -7.72 -25.72
CA SER A 116 8.36 -9.17 -25.50
C SER A 116 8.95 -9.91 -26.70
N ALA A 117 8.73 -9.45 -27.94
CA ALA A 117 9.40 -10.02 -29.12
C ALA A 117 10.89 -9.62 -29.19
N ASP A 118 11.24 -8.43 -28.70
CA ASP A 118 12.61 -7.90 -28.61
C ASP A 118 13.38 -8.42 -27.35
N GLY A 119 12.82 -9.40 -26.62
CA GLY A 119 13.45 -10.03 -25.44
C GLY A 119 13.38 -9.21 -24.15
N PHE A 120 12.57 -8.15 -24.10
CA PHE A 120 12.32 -7.37 -22.88
C PHE A 120 11.14 -7.95 -22.10
N VAL A 121 11.25 -7.90 -20.77
CA VAL A 121 10.18 -8.22 -19.82
C VAL A 121 9.62 -6.96 -19.18
N LEU A 122 8.35 -7.01 -18.75
CA LEU A 122 7.68 -5.91 -18.05
C LEU A 122 8.07 -5.95 -16.56
N LEU A 123 8.89 -5.00 -16.12
CA LEU A 123 9.32 -4.85 -14.72
C LEU A 123 8.21 -4.24 -13.86
N SER A 124 7.50 -3.24 -14.36
CA SER A 124 6.32 -2.70 -13.65
C SER A 124 5.31 -2.06 -14.59
N SER A 125 4.03 -2.11 -14.21
CA SER A 125 2.98 -1.33 -14.84
C SER A 125 2.01 -0.73 -13.83
N LYS A 126 1.36 0.37 -14.23
CA LYS A 126 0.27 1.02 -13.49
C LYS A 126 -0.74 1.59 -14.48
N ALA A 127 -2.02 1.48 -14.14
CA ALA A 127 -3.11 2.13 -14.87
C ALA A 127 -3.85 3.12 -13.97
N LEU A 128 -4.21 4.28 -14.51
CA LEU A 128 -4.93 5.34 -13.79
C LEU A 128 -6.00 5.96 -14.70
N THR A 129 -7.21 6.17 -14.18
CA THR A 129 -8.28 6.83 -14.91
C THR A 129 -8.20 8.34 -14.75
N VAL A 130 -7.79 9.03 -15.81
CA VAL A 130 -7.65 10.50 -15.87
C VAL A 130 -8.71 11.05 -16.81
N ARG A 131 -9.57 11.96 -16.34
CA ARG A 131 -10.64 12.60 -17.15
C ARG A 131 -11.51 11.59 -17.95
N ARG A 132 -11.84 10.44 -17.34
CA ARG A 132 -12.58 9.28 -17.92
C ARG A 132 -11.80 8.41 -18.91
N GLN A 133 -10.53 8.69 -19.20
CA GLN A 133 -9.65 7.84 -20.00
C GLN A 133 -8.77 6.99 -19.08
N ARG A 134 -8.76 5.66 -19.24
CA ARG A 134 -7.79 4.79 -18.55
C ARG A 134 -6.46 4.90 -19.29
N LEU A 135 -5.45 5.41 -18.61
CA LEU A 135 -4.11 5.61 -19.12
C LEU A 135 -3.15 4.64 -18.42
N HIS A 136 -2.26 4.03 -19.20
CA HIS A 136 -1.31 3.03 -18.76
C HIS A 136 0.11 3.59 -18.76
N SER A 137 0.90 3.15 -17.80
CA SER A 137 2.33 3.41 -17.68
C SER A 137 3.05 2.08 -17.49
N GLY A 138 4.22 1.92 -18.09
CA GLY A 138 4.99 0.69 -18.06
C GLY A 138 6.49 0.95 -18.07
N LEU A 139 7.23 0.02 -17.50
CA LEU A 139 8.68 -0.03 -17.44
C LEU A 139 9.11 -1.45 -17.86
N TRP A 140 9.92 -1.53 -18.91
CA TRP A 140 10.44 -2.76 -19.50
C TRP A 140 11.96 -2.82 -19.37
N THR A 141 12.53 -4.03 -19.25
CA THR A 141 13.97 -4.27 -19.18
C THR A 141 14.34 -5.59 -19.85
N GLN A 142 15.59 -5.74 -20.32
CA GLN A 142 16.13 -7.02 -20.80
C GLN A 142 16.69 -7.92 -19.69
N ASP A 143 16.55 -7.55 -18.41
CA ASP A 143 16.90 -8.43 -17.30
C ASP A 143 15.87 -9.57 -17.15
N PRO A 144 16.26 -10.84 -17.39
CA PRO A 144 15.35 -11.98 -17.32
C PRO A 144 14.96 -12.35 -15.87
N GLN A 145 15.59 -11.75 -14.85
CA GLN A 145 15.24 -11.91 -13.44
C GLN A 145 14.39 -10.73 -12.90
N ALA A 146 14.33 -9.60 -13.62
CA ALA A 146 13.58 -8.43 -13.19
C ALA A 146 12.06 -8.56 -13.31
N SER A 147 11.56 -9.54 -14.07
CA SER A 147 10.12 -9.80 -14.13
C SER A 147 9.63 -10.48 -12.85
N PHE A 148 9.15 -9.66 -11.92
CA PHE A 148 8.15 -10.09 -10.94
C PHE A 148 6.75 -10.22 -11.57
N GLU A 149 6.66 -10.49 -12.89
CA GLU A 149 5.41 -10.94 -13.50
C GLU A 149 5.07 -12.29 -12.86
N LEU A 150 4.09 -12.23 -11.95
CA LEU A 150 3.44 -13.40 -11.40
C LEU A 150 2.85 -14.19 -12.57
N GLN A 151 3.54 -15.26 -12.99
CA GLN A 151 3.10 -16.13 -14.06
C GLN A 151 1.86 -16.89 -13.59
N LEU A 152 0.69 -16.28 -13.80
CA LEU A 152 -0.59 -16.95 -13.60
C LEU A 152 -0.64 -18.17 -14.53
N PRO A 153 -1.04 -19.35 -14.02
CA PRO A 153 -1.25 -20.51 -14.87
C PRO A 153 -2.18 -20.16 -16.04
N ALA A 154 -1.87 -20.65 -17.24
CA ALA A 154 -2.75 -20.50 -18.42
C ALA A 154 -4.08 -21.29 -18.28
N GLU A 155 -4.25 -22.00 -17.17
CA GLU A 155 -5.50 -22.64 -16.75
C GLU A 155 -6.59 -21.61 -16.45
N GLU A 156 -7.85 -22.03 -16.52
CA GLU A 156 -8.97 -21.16 -16.17
C GLU A 156 -8.91 -20.79 -14.68
N LEU A 157 -9.02 -19.48 -14.38
CA LEU A 157 -8.99 -18.99 -13.00
C LEU A 157 -10.12 -19.66 -12.20
N PRO A 158 -9.84 -20.38 -11.11
CA PRO A 158 -10.87 -21.09 -10.38
C PRO A 158 -11.85 -20.11 -9.72
N GLU A 159 -13.09 -20.54 -9.62
CA GLU A 159 -14.21 -19.73 -9.15
C GLU A 159 -14.99 -20.50 -8.07
N THR A 160 -15.19 -19.86 -6.92
CA THR A 160 -15.78 -20.48 -5.73
C THR A 160 -16.85 -19.59 -5.12
N GLY A 161 -17.66 -20.14 -4.20
CA GLY A 161 -18.71 -19.42 -3.49
C GLY A 161 -20.05 -19.36 -4.23
N VAL A 162 -20.94 -18.48 -3.76
CA VAL A 162 -22.35 -18.41 -4.17
C VAL A 162 -22.66 -17.09 -4.88
N THR A 163 -23.36 -17.18 -6.01
CA THR A 163 -23.83 -16.02 -6.79
C THR A 163 -25.36 -15.93 -6.67
N GLY A 164 -25.88 -14.79 -6.21
CA GLY A 164 -27.31 -14.49 -6.29
C GLY A 164 -27.78 -14.27 -7.73
N THR A 165 -29.10 -14.33 -7.95
CA THR A 165 -29.65 -14.17 -9.30
C THR A 165 -29.32 -12.81 -9.92
N ASN A 166 -29.08 -12.80 -11.23
CA ASN A 166 -28.76 -11.62 -12.06
C ASN A 166 -27.43 -10.89 -11.75
N LEU A 167 -26.47 -11.54 -11.08
CA LEU A 167 -25.16 -10.94 -10.75
C LEU A 167 -24.00 -11.39 -11.67
N GLU A 168 -24.29 -12.07 -12.77
CA GLU A 168 -23.29 -12.46 -13.77
C GLU A 168 -22.44 -11.30 -14.35
N PRO A 169 -22.98 -10.07 -14.57
CA PRO A 169 -22.15 -8.93 -14.94
C PRO A 169 -21.04 -8.60 -13.92
N LEU A 170 -21.25 -8.93 -12.63
CA LEU A 170 -20.24 -8.77 -11.59
C LEU A 170 -19.16 -9.85 -11.68
N ASN A 171 -19.53 -11.10 -11.98
CA ASN A 171 -18.57 -12.18 -12.28
C ASN A 171 -17.67 -11.78 -13.46
N GLN A 172 -18.26 -11.33 -14.56
CA GLN A 172 -17.50 -10.92 -15.73
C GLN A 172 -16.57 -9.73 -15.46
N LEU A 173 -17.00 -8.77 -14.62
CA LEU A 173 -16.13 -7.68 -14.19
C LEU A 173 -14.90 -8.20 -13.43
N PHE A 174 -15.07 -9.09 -12.44
CA PHE A 174 -13.94 -9.60 -11.67
C PHE A 174 -13.03 -10.53 -12.48
N ARG A 175 -13.58 -11.41 -13.34
CA ARG A 175 -12.79 -12.18 -14.31
C ARG A 175 -11.89 -11.27 -15.15
N ASN A 176 -12.44 -10.18 -15.68
CA ASN A 176 -11.70 -9.23 -16.49
C ASN A 176 -10.65 -8.46 -15.68
N LEU A 177 -10.95 -8.08 -14.43
CA LEU A 177 -9.99 -7.42 -13.55
C LEU A 177 -8.79 -8.32 -13.21
N LEU A 178 -9.03 -9.57 -12.80
CA LEU A 178 -7.94 -10.51 -12.49
C LEU A 178 -7.04 -10.76 -13.70
N LYS A 179 -7.64 -10.98 -14.89
CA LYS A 179 -6.90 -11.21 -16.14
C LYS A 179 -6.12 -9.97 -16.61
N ASN A 180 -6.71 -8.77 -16.53
CA ASN A 180 -6.10 -7.56 -17.10
C ASN A 180 -5.07 -6.90 -16.17
N ASP A 181 -5.24 -7.02 -14.85
CA ASP A 181 -4.40 -6.38 -13.84
C ASP A 181 -3.49 -7.39 -13.10
N ALA A 182 -3.34 -8.62 -13.65
CA ALA A 182 -2.50 -9.72 -13.16
C ALA A 182 -2.69 -10.06 -11.67
N VAL A 183 -3.92 -9.99 -11.18
CA VAL A 183 -4.24 -10.22 -9.77
C VAL A 183 -4.36 -11.73 -9.51
N PRO A 184 -3.58 -12.34 -8.59
CA PRO A 184 -3.59 -13.78 -8.31
C PRO A 184 -4.98 -14.32 -8.00
N GLY A 185 -5.68 -13.63 -7.11
CA GLY A 185 -7.01 -13.98 -6.65
C GLY A 185 -7.63 -12.85 -5.84
N ALA A 186 -8.94 -12.91 -5.66
CA ALA A 186 -9.72 -11.94 -4.91
C ALA A 186 -10.94 -12.59 -4.26
N THR A 187 -11.33 -12.10 -3.08
CA THR A 187 -12.63 -12.36 -2.46
C THR A 187 -13.53 -11.15 -2.62
N VAL A 188 -14.83 -11.39 -2.86
CA VAL A 188 -15.82 -10.35 -3.11
C VAL A 188 -17.13 -10.72 -2.43
N ALA A 189 -17.61 -9.84 -1.54
CA ALA A 189 -18.91 -9.96 -0.91
C ALA A 189 -19.79 -8.74 -1.22
N VAL A 190 -21.08 -8.96 -1.48
CA VAL A 190 -22.10 -7.90 -1.62
C VAL A 190 -23.32 -8.30 -0.80
N SER A 191 -23.67 -7.46 0.18
CA SER A 191 -24.89 -7.61 0.98
C SER A 191 -25.83 -6.40 0.81
N ARG A 192 -27.12 -6.64 1.03
CA ARG A 192 -28.17 -5.60 1.06
C ARG A 192 -29.25 -6.01 2.05
N ASP A 193 -29.70 -5.06 2.87
CA ASP A 193 -30.78 -5.25 3.86
C ASP A 193 -30.56 -6.48 4.76
N GLY A 194 -29.31 -6.70 5.18
CA GLY A 194 -28.90 -7.84 6.02
C GLY A 194 -28.78 -9.19 5.30
N LYS A 195 -29.00 -9.24 3.97
CA LYS A 195 -28.91 -10.47 3.17
C LYS A 195 -27.64 -10.45 2.32
N MET A 196 -26.91 -11.57 2.31
CA MET A 196 -25.84 -11.78 1.33
C MET A 196 -26.47 -12.01 -0.05
N LEU A 197 -25.98 -11.28 -1.05
CA LEU A 197 -26.41 -11.40 -2.46
C LEU A 197 -25.30 -11.98 -3.35
N PHE A 198 -24.05 -11.81 -2.94
CA PHE A 198 -22.87 -12.24 -3.69
C PHE A 198 -21.77 -12.57 -2.69
N GLU A 199 -21.14 -13.73 -2.81
CA GLU A 199 -20.03 -14.14 -1.95
C GLU A 199 -19.13 -15.09 -2.75
N ARG A 200 -18.02 -14.57 -3.27
CA ARG A 200 -17.24 -15.21 -4.32
C ARG A 200 -15.75 -15.15 -4.06
N GLY A 201 -15.07 -16.26 -4.31
CA GLY A 201 -13.63 -16.29 -4.57
C GLY A 201 -13.37 -16.41 -6.07
N PHE A 202 -12.35 -15.68 -6.53
CA PHE A 202 -11.82 -15.73 -7.90
C PHE A 202 -10.31 -15.97 -7.84
N GLY A 203 -9.78 -16.79 -8.74
CA GLY A 203 -8.35 -17.04 -8.84
C GLY A 203 -7.79 -17.81 -7.64
N TRP A 204 -6.50 -17.61 -7.38
CA TRP A 204 -5.72 -18.40 -6.43
C TRP A 204 -5.41 -17.62 -5.15
N ALA A 205 -5.53 -18.27 -3.99
CA ALA A 205 -5.00 -17.76 -2.72
C ALA A 205 -3.49 -18.00 -2.60
N SER A 206 -2.99 -19.08 -3.22
CA SER A 206 -1.58 -19.33 -3.47
C SER A 206 -1.46 -19.90 -4.88
N VAL A 207 -0.67 -19.23 -5.74
CA VAL A 207 -0.42 -19.67 -7.12
C VAL A 207 0.45 -20.92 -7.11
N ASP A 208 1.55 -20.91 -6.35
CA ASP A 208 2.51 -22.01 -6.28
C ASP A 208 1.90 -23.32 -5.77
N GLN A 209 1.01 -23.22 -4.77
CA GLN A 209 0.30 -24.37 -4.20
C GLN A 209 -0.96 -24.75 -4.98
N LYS A 210 -1.33 -23.95 -6.00
CA LYS A 210 -2.62 -24.03 -6.71
C LYS A 210 -3.81 -24.11 -5.75
N THR A 211 -3.83 -23.27 -4.71
CA THR A 211 -4.94 -23.20 -3.74
C THR A 211 -6.02 -22.26 -4.25
N PRO A 212 -7.24 -22.75 -4.62
CA PRO A 212 -8.30 -21.88 -5.12
C PRO A 212 -8.75 -20.90 -4.04
N MET A 213 -8.94 -19.63 -4.41
CA MET A 213 -9.44 -18.62 -3.48
C MET A 213 -10.87 -18.99 -3.03
N GLN A 214 -11.10 -19.15 -1.73
CA GLN A 214 -12.43 -19.29 -1.12
C GLN A 214 -12.94 -17.93 -0.63
N PRO A 215 -14.26 -17.69 -0.54
CA PRO A 215 -14.80 -16.40 -0.10
C PRO A 215 -14.44 -16.05 1.35
N ASP A 216 -14.25 -17.07 2.19
CA ASP A 216 -13.97 -17.03 3.62
C ASP A 216 -12.47 -17.14 3.99
N HIS A 217 -11.57 -17.13 3.00
CA HIS A 217 -10.13 -17.16 3.28
C HIS A 217 -9.67 -16.01 4.18
N GLU A 218 -8.82 -16.34 5.14
CA GLU A 218 -8.16 -15.36 6.01
C GLU A 218 -7.17 -14.52 5.20
N MET A 219 -7.44 -13.21 5.11
CA MET A 219 -6.62 -12.25 4.36
C MET A 219 -6.01 -11.21 5.30
N ARG A 220 -4.78 -10.76 4.99
CA ARG A 220 -4.14 -9.66 5.71
C ARG A 220 -4.83 -8.32 5.39
N ILE A 221 -5.80 -7.95 6.23
CA ILE A 221 -6.67 -6.78 6.02
C ILE A 221 -5.96 -5.40 6.12
N ALA A 222 -4.76 -5.35 6.70
CA ALA A 222 -3.91 -4.16 6.80
C ALA A 222 -4.65 -2.90 7.29
N SER A 223 -4.82 -1.87 6.44
CA SER A 223 -5.50 -0.63 6.84
C SER A 223 -7.02 -0.77 7.06
N ILE A 224 -7.63 -1.89 6.69
CA ILE A 224 -9.04 -2.16 7.01
C ILE A 224 -9.23 -2.44 8.52
N SER A 225 -8.17 -2.75 9.29
CA SER A 225 -8.24 -2.84 10.76
C SER A 225 -8.64 -1.52 11.43
N LYS A 226 -8.33 -0.38 10.81
CA LYS A 226 -8.48 0.98 11.39
C LYS A 226 -9.92 1.32 11.83
N PRO A 227 -10.98 1.12 11.00
CA PRO A 227 -12.36 1.29 11.44
C PRO A 227 -12.78 0.33 12.57
N LEU A 228 -12.18 -0.86 12.68
CA LEU A 228 -12.44 -1.76 13.81
C LEU A 228 -11.88 -1.17 15.11
N THR A 229 -10.64 -0.65 15.08
CA THR A 229 -10.02 0.08 16.19
C THR A 229 -10.84 1.32 16.58
N ALA A 230 -11.34 2.09 15.59
CA ALA A 230 -12.19 3.25 15.84
C ALA A 230 -13.51 2.87 16.52
N VAL A 231 -14.18 1.79 16.08
CA VAL A 231 -15.38 1.27 16.75
C VAL A 231 -15.08 0.83 18.19
N ALA A 232 -13.95 0.17 18.44
CA ALA A 232 -13.56 -0.20 19.81
C ALA A 232 -13.37 1.03 20.72
N ILE A 233 -12.77 2.11 20.21
CA ILE A 233 -12.63 3.38 20.96
C ILE A 233 -13.98 4.06 21.19
N LEU A 234 -14.86 4.09 20.19
CA LEU A 234 -16.21 4.65 20.33
C LEU A 234 -17.10 3.87 21.32
N LEU A 235 -16.88 2.55 21.46
CA LEU A 235 -17.53 1.74 22.50
C LEU A 235 -17.00 2.09 23.90
N LEU A 236 -15.70 2.37 24.05
CA LEU A 236 -15.13 2.85 25.32
C LEU A 236 -15.65 4.25 25.70
N GLU A 237 -15.86 5.14 24.73
CA GLU A 237 -16.53 6.43 24.95
C GLU A 237 -17.99 6.26 25.37
N ALA A 238 -18.74 5.39 24.67
CA ALA A 238 -20.14 5.11 25.01
C ALA A 238 -20.32 4.48 26.39
N ASP A 239 -19.34 3.69 26.85
CA ASP A 239 -19.25 3.13 28.20
C ASP A 239 -18.77 4.16 29.26
N GLY A 240 -18.41 5.38 28.87
CA GLY A 240 -17.90 6.42 29.77
C GLY A 240 -16.49 6.15 30.33
N LYS A 241 -15.70 5.31 29.66
CA LYS A 241 -14.34 4.91 30.09
C LYS A 241 -13.24 5.86 29.60
N LEU A 242 -13.55 6.67 28.58
CA LEU A 242 -12.73 7.75 28.03
C LEU A 242 -13.64 8.78 27.35
N SER A 243 -13.11 9.94 27.00
CA SER A 243 -13.70 10.91 26.07
C SER A 243 -12.84 11.00 24.82
N LEU A 244 -13.44 11.21 23.64
CA LEU A 244 -12.66 11.53 22.44
C LEU A 244 -11.84 12.83 22.55
N ASP A 245 -12.21 13.70 23.49
CA ASP A 245 -11.51 14.95 23.81
C ASP A 245 -10.34 14.75 24.80
N ASP A 246 -10.13 13.53 25.33
CA ASP A 246 -9.05 13.27 26.27
C ASP A 246 -7.67 13.46 25.60
N PRO A 247 -6.71 14.10 26.28
CA PRO A 247 -5.35 14.25 25.80
C PRO A 247 -4.65 12.88 25.72
N ILE A 248 -3.84 12.66 24.69
CA ILE A 248 -3.26 11.36 24.42
C ILE A 248 -2.11 10.98 25.38
N LEU A 249 -1.33 11.96 25.85
CA LEU A 249 -0.10 11.69 26.61
C LEU A 249 -0.38 10.99 27.96
N PRO A 250 -1.38 11.38 28.79
CA PRO A 250 -1.68 10.65 30.02
C PRO A 250 -2.11 9.18 29.78
N ILE A 251 -2.84 8.93 28.69
CA ILE A 251 -3.28 7.58 28.31
C ILE A 251 -2.07 6.74 27.90
N LEU A 252 -1.18 7.29 27.07
CA LEU A 252 0.05 6.60 26.68
C LEU A 252 1.01 6.39 27.87
N ALA A 253 1.10 7.34 28.82
CA ALA A 253 1.90 7.18 30.03
C ALA A 253 1.38 6.04 30.92
N THR A 254 0.06 5.85 30.96
CA THR A 254 -0.58 4.79 31.74
C THR A 254 -0.43 3.41 31.08
N HIS A 255 -0.41 3.35 29.74
CA HIS A 255 -0.52 2.07 28.99
C HIS A 255 0.68 1.71 28.11
N SER A 256 1.70 2.56 27.99
CA SER A 256 2.94 2.27 27.27
C SER A 256 4.16 2.33 28.19
N ALA A 257 4.71 1.16 28.51
CA ALA A 257 5.90 1.04 29.33
C ALA A 257 7.10 1.76 28.68
N GLY A 258 7.85 2.53 29.48
CA GLY A 258 9.07 3.21 29.02
C GLY A 258 8.87 4.51 28.24
N PHE A 259 7.67 5.09 28.29
CA PHE A 259 7.33 6.42 27.77
C PHE A 259 7.21 7.45 28.91
N SER A 260 7.68 8.67 28.67
CA SER A 260 7.53 9.85 29.53
C SER A 260 6.91 10.98 28.71
N PRO A 261 5.77 11.57 29.14
CA PRO A 261 5.16 12.74 28.49
C PRO A 261 6.12 13.90 28.30
N GLU A 262 7.01 14.13 29.26
CA GLU A 262 8.01 15.18 29.26
C GLU A 262 8.92 15.06 28.02
N GLN A 263 9.37 13.85 27.66
CA GLN A 263 10.20 13.62 26.47
C GLN A 263 9.49 13.97 25.15
N ALA A 264 8.17 13.81 25.07
CA ALA A 264 7.40 14.22 23.90
C ALA A 264 7.26 15.75 23.84
N LEU A 265 6.97 16.38 24.99
CA LEU A 265 6.77 17.83 25.10
C LEU A 265 8.07 18.64 24.90
N ASP A 266 9.20 18.14 25.41
CA ASP A 266 10.53 18.74 25.20
C ASP A 266 10.94 18.74 23.72
N ASN A 267 10.51 17.72 22.96
CA ASN A 267 10.77 17.60 21.53
C ASN A 267 9.79 18.43 20.68
N ASP A 268 8.50 18.38 21.00
CA ASP A 268 7.46 19.21 20.37
C ASP A 268 6.29 19.50 21.35
N PRO A 269 6.15 20.74 21.85
CA PRO A 269 5.14 21.05 22.87
C PRO A 269 3.70 20.89 22.35
N ARG A 270 3.48 20.85 21.02
CA ARG A 270 2.17 20.61 20.40
C ARG A 270 1.59 19.24 20.74
N TRP A 271 2.41 18.29 21.22
CA TRP A 271 1.93 17.01 21.74
C TRP A 271 0.95 17.17 22.93
N ALA A 272 0.97 18.29 23.65
CA ALA A 272 -0.01 18.61 24.69
C ALA A 272 -1.45 18.73 24.15
N ASP A 273 -1.62 19.19 22.91
CA ASP A 273 -2.92 19.46 22.28
C ASP A 273 -3.47 18.24 21.51
N VAL A 274 -2.72 17.13 21.43
CA VAL A 274 -3.14 15.92 20.71
C VAL A 274 -4.15 15.13 21.56
N GLN A 275 -5.37 15.03 21.06
CA GLN A 275 -6.48 14.28 21.67
C GLN A 275 -6.73 12.96 20.92
N ILE A 276 -7.50 12.05 21.52
CA ILE A 276 -7.92 10.80 20.86
C ILE A 276 -8.59 11.09 19.51
N ARG A 277 -9.48 12.10 19.43
CA ARG A 277 -10.11 12.51 18.17
C ARG A 277 -9.11 12.85 17.05
N HIS A 278 -7.96 13.45 17.39
CA HIS A 278 -6.98 13.86 16.40
C HIS A 278 -6.28 12.65 15.74
N LEU A 279 -6.13 11.55 16.49
CA LEU A 279 -5.65 10.28 15.94
C LEU A 279 -6.69 9.61 15.04
N LEU A 280 -7.96 9.56 15.48
CA LEU A 280 -9.06 8.97 14.69
C LEU A 280 -9.37 9.74 13.40
N GLN A 281 -9.08 11.04 13.36
CA GLN A 281 -9.42 11.94 12.25
C GLN A 281 -8.25 12.31 11.34
N HIS A 282 -7.03 11.81 11.61
CA HIS A 282 -5.83 12.12 10.83
C HIS A 282 -5.40 13.59 10.89
N THR A 283 -5.63 14.21 12.05
CA THR A 283 -5.35 15.62 12.32
C THR A 283 -4.33 15.85 13.45
N ALA A 284 -3.73 14.78 14.00
CA ALA A 284 -2.70 14.85 15.04
C ALA A 284 -1.32 15.39 14.58
N GLY A 285 -1.18 15.85 13.34
CA GLY A 285 0.10 16.38 12.81
C GLY A 285 1.13 15.30 12.47
N ILE A 286 0.71 14.13 11.97
CA ILE A 286 1.62 13.06 11.52
C ILE A 286 1.35 12.82 10.02
N ASP A 287 2.22 13.32 9.14
CA ASP A 287 2.05 13.20 7.69
C ASP A 287 3.02 12.18 7.09
N ARG A 288 2.47 11.05 6.62
CA ARG A 288 3.18 9.97 5.93
C ARG A 288 4.08 10.42 4.77
N ASP A 289 3.77 11.53 4.11
CA ASP A 289 4.56 11.99 2.96
C ASP A 289 5.73 12.88 3.44
N ARG A 290 5.62 13.47 4.63
CA ARG A 290 6.65 14.27 5.31
C ARG A 290 7.44 13.46 6.34
N SER A 291 6.89 13.19 7.53
CA SER A 291 7.53 12.45 8.63
C SER A 291 7.81 10.97 8.33
N LYS A 292 7.16 10.42 7.30
CA LYS A 292 7.04 8.99 6.99
C LYS A 292 6.13 8.23 7.96
N ASP A 293 5.58 7.12 7.47
CA ASP A 293 4.78 6.20 8.26
C ASP A 293 5.72 5.23 8.99
N THR A 294 5.78 5.38 10.32
CA THR A 294 6.70 4.66 11.21
C THR A 294 6.54 3.15 11.15
N MET A 295 5.39 2.63 10.69
CA MET A 295 5.19 1.18 10.48
C MET A 295 6.10 0.58 9.39
N PHE A 296 6.64 1.39 8.48
CA PHE A 296 7.56 0.95 7.42
C PHE A 296 9.02 1.28 7.72
N GLU A 297 9.29 1.96 8.84
CA GLU A 297 10.62 2.47 9.23
C GLU A 297 11.32 1.54 10.25
N LEU A 298 10.88 0.29 10.41
CA LEU A 298 11.31 -0.63 11.49
C LEU A 298 12.84 -0.71 11.68
N VAL A 299 13.61 -0.73 10.60
CA VAL A 299 15.09 -0.76 10.64
C VAL A 299 15.68 0.57 11.14
N ARG A 300 15.08 1.71 10.76
CA ARG A 300 15.50 3.04 11.25
C ARG A 300 15.16 3.20 12.73
N ILE A 301 13.98 2.74 13.14
CA ILE A 301 13.54 2.70 14.55
C ILE A 301 14.49 1.85 15.37
N ALA A 302 14.79 0.61 14.94
CA ALA A 302 15.73 -0.28 15.62
C ALA A 302 17.10 0.40 15.82
N ARG A 303 17.69 1.00 14.78
CA ARG A 303 18.97 1.73 14.89
C ARG A 303 18.90 2.95 15.82
N THR A 304 17.81 3.70 15.78
CA THR A 304 17.65 4.93 16.58
C THR A 304 17.43 4.62 18.07
N LEU A 305 16.86 3.46 18.37
CA LEU A 305 16.64 2.96 19.72
C LEU A 305 17.70 1.92 20.16
N GLU A 306 18.79 1.77 19.40
CA GLU A 306 19.90 0.84 19.66
C GLU A 306 19.46 -0.62 19.91
N LEU A 307 18.43 -1.07 19.20
CA LEU A 307 17.87 -2.42 19.31
C LEU A 307 18.59 -3.40 18.38
N ASP A 308 18.93 -4.58 18.93
CA ASP A 308 19.45 -5.76 18.23
C ASP A 308 18.34 -6.60 17.55
N ARG A 309 17.08 -6.19 17.71
CA ARG A 309 15.88 -6.88 17.22
C ARG A 309 14.89 -5.90 16.57
N SER A 310 13.86 -6.45 15.92
CA SER A 310 12.71 -5.64 15.47
C SER A 310 12.07 -4.91 16.66
N PRO A 311 11.67 -3.64 16.49
CA PRO A 311 10.96 -2.90 17.53
C PRO A 311 9.56 -3.48 17.75
N ASN A 312 9.09 -3.42 18.99
CA ASN A 312 7.71 -3.72 19.36
C ASN A 312 6.82 -2.46 19.29
N THR A 313 5.51 -2.61 19.49
CA THR A 313 4.53 -1.51 19.40
C THR A 313 4.86 -0.32 20.31
N HIS A 314 5.33 -0.55 21.54
CA HIS A 314 5.67 0.54 22.47
C HIS A 314 6.92 1.30 22.02
N GLU A 315 7.89 0.61 21.42
CA GLU A 315 9.10 1.22 20.86
C GLU A 315 8.79 2.05 19.60
N ILE A 316 7.87 1.59 18.73
CA ILE A 316 7.38 2.35 17.58
C ILE A 316 6.63 3.62 18.05
N VAL A 317 5.76 3.50 19.05
CA VAL A 317 5.04 4.64 19.66
C VAL A 317 6.02 5.63 20.30
N LYS A 318 6.98 5.15 21.09
CA LYS A 318 8.03 5.98 21.68
C LYS A 318 8.83 6.73 20.61
N TYR A 319 9.24 6.04 19.55
CA TYR A 319 9.94 6.66 18.43
C TYR A 319 9.13 7.77 17.76
N GLN A 320 7.82 7.55 17.54
CA GLN A 320 6.91 8.53 16.95
C GLN A 320 6.76 9.79 17.82
N LEU A 321 6.70 9.64 19.14
CA LEU A 321 6.59 10.75 20.09
C LEU A 321 7.89 11.58 20.18
N LEU A 322 9.03 10.96 19.87
CA LEU A 322 10.33 11.63 19.70
C LEU A 322 10.50 12.26 18.30
N GLN A 323 9.51 12.16 17.40
CA GLN A 323 9.48 12.96 16.17
C GLN A 323 8.66 14.23 16.38
N LYS A 324 9.07 15.31 15.71
CA LYS A 324 8.24 16.53 15.64
C LYS A 324 7.00 16.28 14.82
N LEU A 325 5.91 16.95 15.18
CA LEU A 325 4.70 16.97 14.38
C LEU A 325 4.92 17.81 13.11
N ASP A 326 4.14 17.56 12.07
CA ASP A 326 4.22 18.27 10.79
C ASP A 326 3.56 19.67 10.79
#